data_AF-A0A1V1NRQ8-F1
#
_entry.id   AF-A0A1V1NRQ8-F1
#
_cell.length_a   1.000
_cell.length_b   1.000
_cell.length_c   1.000
_cell.angle_alpha   90.00
_cell.angle_beta   90.00
_cell.angle_gamma   90.00
#
_symmetry.space_group_name_H-M   'P 1'
#
loop_
_entity.id
_entity.type
_entity.pdbx_description
1 polymer ?
#
loop_
_entity_poly.entity_id
_entity_poly.type
_entity_poly.pdbx_seq_one_letter_code
_entity_poly.pdbx_strand_id
1 'polypeptide(L)'
;DRTNYDYFGTAVSISGNDAIVGAWADDDLGSDSGSAYIFVKAGDTWTQQAKLTASDGASNDYFGSAVSISGDYAIVGAKYHDDPSIESGAAYIFKRDGTTWSEVAKLTQTDGVSEDYFGYKVSISGDYAIVGVYNDDDKGSSSGSVYIYKRNGSEWPLLVKLTGSDSWPADQFGCAVALSDNHAIVGAFLDDDTGSNSGSAYIYELNTRPTLVEMDNTRFTNTTSSQSINITIVDCDGSNITITAMSSNPSIVSDNDINIAGFGSNTMVSGTTAGASTYLSLTITPAQI
;
A
#
# COMPACT_ATOMS: atom_id res chain seq x y z
N ASP A 1 -3.00 20.88 20.14
CA ASP A 1 -2.14 22.06 20.10
C ASP A 1 -2.10 22.60 18.69
N ARG A 2 -2.15 23.92 18.52
CA ARG A 2 -1.95 24.60 17.23
C ARG A 2 -1.25 25.90 17.55
N THR A 3 -0.02 25.78 18.07
CA THR A 3 0.76 26.95 18.39
C THR A 3 1.21 27.65 17.11
N ASN A 4 1.67 28.90 17.25
CA ASN A 4 2.20 29.62 16.10
C ASN A 4 3.44 28.87 15.60
N TYR A 5 3.53 28.67 14.29
CA TYR A 5 4.69 28.12 13.57
C TYR A 5 4.85 26.59 13.53
N ASP A 6 3.91 25.78 14.03
CA ASP A 6 3.98 24.32 13.90
C ASP A 6 3.79 23.80 12.45
N TYR A 7 3.49 24.70 11.51
CA TYR A 7 3.18 24.41 10.10
C TYR A 7 2.10 23.32 9.93
N PHE A 8 1.09 23.31 10.80
CA PHE A 8 -0.06 22.43 10.70
C PHE A 8 -0.76 22.58 9.33
N GLY A 9 -0.96 21.46 8.63
CA GLY A 9 -1.63 21.43 7.32
C GLY A 9 -0.70 21.39 6.11
N THR A 10 0.62 21.32 6.29
CA THR A 10 1.57 21.18 5.16
C THR A 10 1.48 19.84 4.46
N ALA A 11 1.00 18.81 5.14
CA ALA A 11 0.75 17.49 4.58
C ALA A 11 -0.62 17.01 5.07
N VAL A 12 -1.43 16.47 4.15
CA VAL A 12 -2.78 15.98 4.45
C VAL A 12 -3.07 14.70 3.67
N SER A 13 -3.86 13.81 4.26
CA SER A 13 -4.44 12.67 3.57
C SER A 13 -5.79 12.32 4.18
N ILE A 14 -6.67 11.69 3.40
CA ILE A 14 -8.03 11.34 3.79
C ILE A 14 -8.37 9.94 3.28
N SER A 15 -9.03 9.15 4.13
CA SER A 15 -9.57 7.83 3.80
C SER A 15 -10.93 7.66 4.47
N GLY A 16 -12.00 7.65 3.65
CA GLY A 16 -13.36 7.61 4.17
C GLY A 16 -13.67 8.77 5.11
N ASN A 17 -13.93 8.47 6.38
CA ASN A 17 -14.21 9.44 7.43
C ASN A 17 -13.00 9.81 8.28
N ASP A 18 -11.80 9.35 7.91
CA ASP A 18 -10.57 9.59 8.63
C ASP A 18 -9.67 10.54 7.82
N ALA A 19 -9.06 11.50 8.50
CA ALA A 19 -8.06 12.39 7.90
C ALA A 19 -6.83 12.47 8.80
N ILE A 20 -5.66 12.56 8.19
CA ILE A 20 -4.39 12.81 8.87
C ILE A 20 -3.83 14.15 8.39
N VAL A 21 -3.31 14.94 9.33
CA VAL A 21 -2.73 16.25 9.06
C VAL A 21 -1.37 16.37 9.74
N GLY A 22 -0.33 16.66 8.97
CA GLY A 22 1.02 16.87 9.48
C GLY A 22 1.26 18.27 10.03
N ALA A 23 2.15 18.36 11.01
CA ALA A 23 2.67 19.59 11.61
C ALA A 23 4.15 19.35 11.95
N TRP A 24 5.02 19.52 10.96
CA TRP A 24 6.42 19.07 11.07
C TRP A 24 7.27 19.91 12.02
N ALA A 25 6.84 21.12 12.37
CA ALA A 25 7.53 22.01 13.31
C ALA A 25 6.88 22.02 14.70
N ASP A 26 6.05 21.02 15.01
CA ASP A 26 5.51 20.86 16.35
C ASP A 26 6.65 20.49 17.34
N ASP A 27 6.65 21.11 18.52
CA ASP A 27 7.81 21.09 19.42
C ASP A 27 7.67 20.14 20.64
N ASP A 28 6.66 19.26 20.65
CA ASP A 28 6.30 18.46 21.83
C ASP A 28 7.45 17.57 22.35
N LEU A 29 8.30 17.04 21.45
CA LEU A 29 9.45 16.19 21.79
C LEU A 29 10.81 16.89 21.56
N GLY A 30 10.80 18.20 21.34
CA GLY A 30 11.98 19.01 20.98
C GLY A 30 11.70 19.91 19.78
N SER A 31 12.56 20.91 19.56
CA SER A 31 12.39 21.89 18.46
C SER A 31 12.22 21.17 17.14
N ASP A 32 11.13 21.45 16.43
CA ASP A 32 10.77 20.88 15.14
C ASP A 32 10.81 19.34 15.12
N SER A 33 10.50 18.71 16.26
CA SER A 33 10.40 17.24 16.36
C SER A 33 9.23 16.69 15.54
N GLY A 34 8.17 17.49 15.44
CA GLY A 34 7.04 17.27 14.55
C GLY A 34 5.97 16.36 15.12
N SER A 35 4.77 16.48 14.55
CA SER A 35 3.58 15.71 14.92
C SER A 35 2.67 15.46 13.72
N ALA A 36 1.79 14.47 13.86
CA ALA A 36 0.66 14.26 12.95
C ALA A 36 -0.65 14.12 13.73
N TYR A 37 -1.74 14.58 13.16
CA TYR A 37 -3.03 14.69 13.84
C TYR A 37 -4.09 13.92 13.08
N ILE A 38 -4.78 13.01 13.76
CA ILE A 38 -5.90 12.25 13.21
C ILE A 38 -7.21 12.98 13.52
N PHE A 39 -8.02 13.17 12.49
CA PHE A 39 -9.38 13.68 12.59
C PHE A 39 -10.36 12.62 12.10
N VAL A 40 -11.49 12.50 12.77
CA VAL A 40 -12.59 11.61 12.38
C VAL A 40 -13.84 12.44 12.12
N LYS A 41 -14.55 12.12 11.05
CA LYS A 41 -15.81 12.74 10.66
C LYS A 41 -17.00 11.97 11.23
N ALA A 42 -17.84 12.67 11.99
CA ALA A 42 -19.14 12.18 12.44
C ALA A 42 -20.24 13.14 11.97
N GLY A 43 -21.12 12.67 11.07
CA GLY A 43 -22.04 13.56 10.35
C GLY A 43 -21.24 14.56 9.51
N ASP A 44 -21.45 15.85 9.71
CA ASP A 44 -20.69 16.92 9.03
C ASP A 44 -19.57 17.52 9.88
N THR A 45 -19.30 16.96 11.06
CA THR A 45 -18.30 17.50 11.99
C THR A 45 -17.03 16.67 11.99
N TRP A 46 -15.89 17.33 11.83
CA TRP A 46 -14.57 16.74 12.05
C TRP A 46 -14.08 17.02 13.47
N THR A 47 -13.64 15.98 14.16
CA THR A 47 -13.06 16.08 15.51
C THR A 47 -11.69 15.44 15.54
N GLN A 48 -10.72 16.07 16.20
CA GLN A 48 -9.41 15.45 16.44
C GLN A 48 -9.59 14.22 17.33
N GLN A 49 -9.20 13.05 16.84
CA GLN A 49 -9.21 11.78 17.57
C GLN A 49 -7.88 11.53 18.26
N ALA A 50 -6.75 11.82 17.59
CA ALA A 50 -5.41 11.54 18.12
C ALA A 50 -4.37 12.58 17.67
N LYS A 51 -3.32 12.71 18.46
CA LYS A 51 -2.02 13.30 18.07
C LYS A 51 -1.00 12.15 18.07
N LEU A 52 -0.23 12.05 17.01
CA LEU A 52 0.79 11.04 16.77
C LEU A 52 2.16 11.73 16.83
N THR A 53 3.09 11.09 17.54
CA THR A 53 4.50 11.46 17.62
C THR A 53 5.32 10.19 17.42
N ALA A 54 6.53 10.30 16.86
CA ALA A 54 7.46 9.18 16.83
C ALA A 54 7.85 8.75 18.25
N SER A 55 7.97 7.44 18.48
CA SER A 55 8.37 6.88 19.78
C SER A 55 9.78 7.30 20.21
N ASP A 56 10.63 7.64 19.24
CA ASP A 56 12.00 8.12 19.39
C ASP A 56 12.21 9.51 18.77
N GLY A 57 11.14 10.30 18.65
CA GLY A 57 11.20 11.64 18.07
C GLY A 57 12.19 12.54 18.80
N ALA A 58 13.03 13.23 18.03
CA ALA A 58 14.04 14.17 18.49
C ALA A 58 13.92 15.52 17.77
N SER A 59 14.72 16.50 18.21
CA SER A 59 14.70 17.83 17.60
C SER A 59 15.16 17.78 16.15
N ASN A 60 14.46 18.50 15.27
CA ASN A 60 14.68 18.60 13.83
C ASN A 60 14.36 17.35 13.00
N ASP A 61 13.72 16.32 13.55
CA ASP A 61 13.33 15.12 12.80
C ASP A 61 12.26 15.38 11.73
N TYR A 62 11.47 16.45 11.92
CA TYR A 62 10.40 16.89 11.01
C TYR A 62 9.34 15.80 10.78
N PHE A 63 8.98 15.08 11.85
CA PHE A 63 7.90 14.11 11.82
C PHE A 63 6.58 14.77 11.42
N GLY A 64 5.84 14.19 10.47
CA GLY A 64 4.63 14.80 9.93
C GLY A 64 4.88 15.70 8.73
N SER A 65 6.12 15.77 8.22
CA SER A 65 6.42 16.43 6.93
C SER A 65 5.78 15.73 5.73
N ALA A 66 5.46 14.45 5.85
CA ALA A 66 4.63 13.70 4.92
C ALA A 66 3.70 12.75 5.70
N VAL A 67 2.45 12.62 5.26
CA VAL A 67 1.44 11.78 5.94
C VAL A 67 0.57 11.05 4.91
N SER A 68 0.14 9.84 5.23
CA SER A 68 -0.89 9.12 4.47
C SER A 68 -1.70 8.20 5.39
N ILE A 69 -2.98 7.99 5.10
CA ILE A 69 -3.89 7.17 5.90
C ILE A 69 -4.73 6.25 4.99
N SER A 70 -4.91 5.01 5.42
CA SER A 70 -5.74 4.01 4.74
C SER A 70 -6.35 3.05 5.77
N GLY A 71 -7.68 3.10 5.93
CA GLY A 71 -8.39 2.30 6.93
C GLY A 71 -7.84 2.54 8.33
N ASP A 72 -7.43 1.46 9.00
CA ASP A 72 -6.88 1.50 10.36
C ASP A 72 -5.37 1.76 10.43
N TYR A 73 -4.74 2.17 9.33
CA TYR A 73 -3.29 2.39 9.28
C TYR A 73 -2.96 3.78 8.76
N ALA A 74 -1.93 4.38 9.33
CA ALA A 74 -1.36 5.63 8.88
C ALA A 74 0.16 5.51 8.80
N ILE A 75 0.76 6.21 7.85
CA ILE A 75 2.21 6.35 7.73
C ILE A 75 2.58 7.83 7.84
N VAL A 76 3.67 8.10 8.56
CA VAL A 76 4.17 9.45 8.80
C VAL A 76 5.67 9.48 8.55
N GLY A 77 6.14 10.42 7.72
CA GLY A 77 7.55 10.62 7.42
C GLY A 77 8.23 11.59 8.39
N ALA A 78 9.48 11.31 8.71
CA ALA A 78 10.42 12.12 9.49
C ALA A 78 11.74 12.20 8.71
N LYS A 79 11.76 13.06 7.69
CA LYS A 79 12.80 13.08 6.64
C LYS A 79 14.21 13.43 7.12
N TYR A 80 14.35 13.98 8.32
CA TYR A 80 15.63 14.38 8.89
C TYR A 80 16.00 13.59 10.15
N HIS A 81 15.28 12.51 10.42
CA HIS A 81 15.61 11.63 11.53
C HIS A 81 17.00 10.98 11.36
N ASP A 82 17.74 10.90 12.46
CA ASP A 82 19.14 10.46 12.52
C ASP A 82 19.28 8.94 12.80
N ASP A 83 18.68 8.09 11.96
CA ASP A 83 18.82 6.61 12.06
C ASP A 83 18.66 5.93 10.69
N PRO A 84 19.67 5.20 10.16
CA PRO A 84 20.93 4.82 10.80
C PRO A 84 22.06 5.87 10.74
N SER A 85 21.90 6.94 9.98
CA SER A 85 22.92 7.98 9.75
C SER A 85 22.32 9.38 9.92
N ILE A 86 23.17 10.42 9.98
CA ILE A 86 22.68 11.81 10.11
C ILE A 86 21.76 12.18 8.94
N GLU A 87 20.55 12.63 9.26
CA GLU A 87 19.48 12.98 8.32
C GLU A 87 19.20 11.90 7.26
N SER A 88 19.45 10.62 7.56
CA SER A 88 19.10 9.52 6.63
C SER A 88 17.58 9.32 6.54
N GLY A 89 16.85 9.81 7.53
CA GLY A 89 15.39 9.86 7.58
C GLY A 89 14.73 8.55 8.03
N ALA A 90 13.45 8.66 8.42
CA ALA A 90 12.63 7.53 8.85
C ALA A 90 11.16 7.71 8.43
N ALA A 91 10.39 6.62 8.44
CA ALA A 91 8.94 6.66 8.36
C ALA A 91 8.31 5.71 9.39
N TYR A 92 7.17 6.09 9.94
CA TYR A 92 6.54 5.39 11.05
C TYR A 92 5.13 4.98 10.67
N ILE A 93 4.77 3.73 10.93
CA ILE A 93 3.42 3.21 10.71
C ILE A 93 2.70 3.12 12.04
N PHE A 94 1.51 3.69 12.08
CA PHE A 94 0.58 3.62 13.20
C PHE A 94 -0.62 2.77 12.84
N LYS A 95 -1.10 1.99 13.81
CA LYS A 95 -2.31 1.19 13.70
C LYS A 95 -3.37 1.68 14.68
N ARG A 96 -4.61 1.74 14.23
CA ARG A 96 -5.78 2.00 15.05
C ARG A 96 -6.31 0.72 15.71
N ASP A 97 -6.67 0.83 16.98
CA ASP A 97 -7.48 -0.13 17.72
C ASP A 97 -8.55 0.64 18.52
N GLY A 98 -9.80 0.56 18.07
CA GLY A 98 -10.88 1.43 18.54
C GLY A 98 -10.58 2.90 18.22
N THR A 99 -10.32 3.71 19.26
CA THR A 99 -9.94 5.12 19.13
C THR A 99 -8.46 5.38 19.38
N THR A 100 -7.70 4.34 19.74
CA THR A 100 -6.29 4.44 20.08
C THR A 100 -5.45 4.21 18.84
N TRP A 101 -4.45 5.05 18.63
CA TRP A 101 -3.43 4.87 17.62
C TRP A 101 -2.10 4.50 18.29
N SER A 102 -1.44 3.47 17.80
CA SER A 102 -0.15 3.01 18.33
C SER A 102 0.84 2.80 17.20
N GLU A 103 2.08 3.21 17.41
CA GLU A 103 3.18 2.90 16.49
C GLU A 103 3.39 1.39 16.44
N VAL A 104 3.39 0.82 15.23
CA VAL A 104 3.57 -0.62 15.00
C VAL A 104 4.82 -0.95 14.18
N ALA A 105 5.39 0.04 13.49
CA ALA A 105 6.66 -0.11 12.79
C ALA A 105 7.38 1.23 12.66
N LYS A 106 8.70 1.18 12.80
CA LYS A 106 9.64 2.19 12.29
C LYS A 106 10.32 1.60 11.05
N LEU A 107 10.29 2.35 9.96
CA LEU A 107 10.90 2.03 8.69
C LEU A 107 12.12 2.92 8.51
N THR A 108 13.28 2.30 8.28
CA THR A 108 14.54 2.96 7.98
C THR A 108 15.18 2.29 6.76
N GLN A 109 16.15 2.97 6.15
CA GLN A 109 16.96 2.40 5.08
C GLN A 109 17.99 1.44 5.66
N THR A 110 18.08 0.23 5.11
CA THR A 110 19.11 -0.75 5.50
C THR A 110 20.53 -0.33 5.12
N ASP A 111 20.62 0.50 4.09
CA ASP A 111 21.78 1.05 3.42
C ASP A 111 21.83 2.58 3.54
N GLY A 112 21.03 3.15 4.45
CA GLY A 112 20.86 4.60 4.59
C GLY A 112 22.16 5.33 4.85
N VAL A 113 22.53 6.22 3.93
CA VAL A 113 23.64 7.14 4.10
C VAL A 113 23.12 8.51 4.54
N SER A 114 24.07 9.37 4.92
CA SER A 114 23.75 10.72 5.36
C SER A 114 22.98 11.50 4.30
N GLU A 115 21.96 12.23 4.74
CA GLU A 115 21.19 13.16 3.90
C GLU A 115 20.38 12.51 2.76
N ASP A 116 20.12 11.20 2.79
CA ASP A 116 19.25 10.53 1.80
C ASP A 116 17.77 10.95 1.90
N TYR A 117 17.37 11.39 3.10
CA TYR A 117 16.03 11.88 3.41
C TYR A 117 14.90 10.87 3.23
N PHE A 118 15.08 9.64 3.74
CA PHE A 118 14.00 8.66 3.79
C PHE A 118 12.79 9.17 4.55
N GLY A 119 11.59 8.89 4.03
CA GLY A 119 10.36 9.46 4.59
C GLY A 119 10.01 10.84 4.01
N TYR A 120 10.78 11.35 3.04
CA TYR A 120 10.49 12.62 2.38
C TYR A 120 9.07 12.69 1.77
N LYS A 121 8.62 11.57 1.20
CA LYS A 121 7.22 11.34 0.82
C LYS A 121 6.83 9.93 1.21
N VAL A 122 5.56 9.77 1.60
CA VAL A 122 5.00 8.49 2.02
C VAL A 122 3.62 8.30 1.44
N SER A 123 3.25 7.06 1.15
CA SER A 123 1.86 6.68 0.87
C SER A 123 1.58 5.30 1.45
N ILE A 124 0.36 5.07 1.93
CA ILE A 124 -0.12 3.77 2.42
C ILE A 124 -1.48 3.46 1.80
N SER A 125 -1.67 2.23 1.34
CA SER A 125 -2.94 1.75 0.78
C SER A 125 -3.08 0.25 1.01
N GLY A 126 -4.11 -0.15 1.76
CA GLY A 126 -4.32 -1.56 2.09
C GLY A 126 -3.13 -2.14 2.85
N ASP A 127 -2.53 -3.21 2.31
CA ASP A 127 -1.36 -3.88 2.87
C ASP A 127 -0.02 -3.30 2.40
N TYR A 128 -0.01 -2.22 1.61
CA TYR A 128 1.20 -1.67 1.01
C TYR A 128 1.52 -0.28 1.54
N ALA A 129 2.80 -0.04 1.77
CA ALA A 129 3.35 1.29 2.05
C ALA A 129 4.51 1.57 1.09
N ILE A 130 4.66 2.83 0.67
CA ILE A 130 5.77 3.29 -0.14
C ILE A 130 6.41 4.49 0.55
N VAL A 131 7.73 4.52 0.54
CA VAL A 131 8.54 5.62 1.09
C VAL A 131 9.52 6.09 0.03
N GLY A 132 9.51 7.39 -0.25
CA GLY A 132 10.43 8.02 -1.19
C GLY A 132 11.70 8.55 -0.52
N VAL A 133 12.81 8.41 -1.25
CA VAL A 133 14.18 8.78 -0.85
C VAL A 133 14.84 9.50 -2.01
N TYR A 134 14.47 10.76 -2.21
CA TYR A 134 14.82 11.46 -3.44
C TYR A 134 16.32 11.78 -3.56
N ASN A 135 17.08 11.71 -2.46
CA ASN A 135 18.49 12.06 -2.45
C ASN A 135 19.43 10.84 -2.45
N ASP A 136 18.88 9.62 -2.47
CA ASP A 136 19.65 8.38 -2.59
C ASP A 136 20.58 8.40 -3.81
N ASP A 137 21.81 7.94 -3.65
CA ASP A 137 22.89 8.06 -4.62
C ASP A 137 23.33 6.74 -5.28
N ASP A 138 22.55 5.67 -5.10
CA ASP A 138 22.76 4.33 -5.68
C ASP A 138 23.03 4.32 -7.21
N LYS A 139 22.43 5.26 -7.96
CA LYS A 139 22.64 5.44 -9.41
C LYS A 139 23.38 6.73 -9.76
N GLY A 140 23.96 7.40 -8.77
CA GLY A 140 24.61 8.71 -8.87
C GLY A 140 23.96 9.73 -7.94
N SER A 141 24.68 10.81 -7.65
CA SER A 141 24.23 11.86 -6.72
C SER A 141 22.77 12.23 -6.91
N SER A 142 21.94 12.07 -5.88
CA SER A 142 20.51 12.44 -5.90
C SER A 142 19.71 11.77 -7.04
N SER A 143 20.11 10.57 -7.47
CA SER A 143 19.35 9.77 -8.44
C SER A 143 18.00 9.31 -7.88
N GLY A 144 17.95 9.08 -6.58
CA GLY A 144 16.77 8.78 -5.81
C GLY A 144 16.29 7.33 -5.89
N SER A 145 15.50 6.92 -4.90
CA SER A 145 14.90 5.59 -4.80
C SER A 145 13.54 5.63 -4.11
N VAL A 146 12.81 4.51 -4.18
CA VAL A 146 11.65 4.25 -3.32
C VAL A 146 11.73 2.87 -2.70
N TYR A 147 11.18 2.75 -1.50
CA TYR A 147 11.07 1.49 -0.76
C TYR A 147 9.59 1.15 -0.62
N ILE A 148 9.21 -0.03 -1.09
CA ILE A 148 7.86 -0.55 -0.98
C ILE A 148 7.86 -1.66 0.07
N TYR A 149 6.95 -1.56 1.02
CA TYR A 149 6.75 -2.51 2.10
C TYR A 149 5.40 -3.19 1.91
N LYS A 150 5.32 -4.46 2.26
CA LYS A 150 4.08 -5.23 2.26
C LYS A 150 3.84 -5.81 3.65
N ARG A 151 2.71 -5.48 4.25
CA ARG A 151 2.31 -5.97 5.55
C ARG A 151 2.21 -7.50 5.56
N ASN A 152 2.78 -8.12 6.57
CA ASN A 152 2.65 -9.54 6.86
C ASN A 152 2.29 -9.72 8.33
N GLY A 153 1.00 -9.93 8.62
CA GLY A 153 0.48 -9.89 9.98
C GLY A 153 0.63 -8.50 10.61
N SER A 154 1.43 -8.40 11.68
CA SER A 154 1.76 -7.12 12.34
C SER A 154 3.06 -6.48 11.82
N GLU A 155 3.82 -7.20 11.00
CA GLU A 155 5.12 -6.74 10.51
C GLU A 155 4.99 -6.04 9.16
N TRP A 156 5.94 -5.15 8.88
CA TRP A 156 6.07 -4.43 7.62
C TRP A 156 7.44 -4.70 6.97
N PRO A 157 7.68 -5.94 6.48
CA PRO A 157 8.92 -6.25 5.78
C PRO A 157 9.04 -5.46 4.47
N LEU A 158 10.30 -5.13 4.11
CA LEU A 158 10.61 -4.57 2.81
C LEU A 158 10.24 -5.57 1.72
N LEU A 159 9.38 -5.16 0.79
CA LEU A 159 9.04 -5.94 -0.39
C LEU A 159 10.09 -5.73 -1.48
N VAL A 160 10.39 -4.47 -1.80
CA VAL A 160 11.33 -4.11 -2.87
C VAL A 160 11.85 -2.68 -2.71
N LYS A 161 13.13 -2.46 -3.04
CA LYS A 161 13.71 -1.14 -3.33
C LYS A 161 13.70 -0.95 -4.85
N LEU A 162 13.17 0.18 -5.32
CA LEU A 162 13.15 0.53 -6.74
C LEU A 162 13.99 1.79 -6.98
N THR A 163 14.73 1.78 -8.08
CA THR A 163 15.30 2.97 -8.73
C THR A 163 14.61 3.15 -10.09
N GLY A 164 14.63 4.34 -10.67
CA GLY A 164 14.15 4.51 -12.05
C GLY A 164 14.96 3.65 -13.03
N SER A 165 14.30 3.23 -14.11
CA SER A 165 14.89 2.33 -15.12
C SER A 165 16.06 2.96 -15.90
N ASP A 166 16.03 4.28 -15.98
CA ASP A 166 16.89 5.21 -16.71
C ASP A 166 17.57 6.20 -15.76
N SER A 167 17.35 6.07 -14.44
CA SER A 167 17.85 7.02 -13.44
C SER A 167 19.32 7.35 -13.62
N TRP A 168 19.57 8.66 -13.65
CA TRP A 168 20.83 9.35 -13.75
C TRP A 168 21.02 10.25 -12.52
N PRO A 169 22.27 10.70 -12.24
CA PRO A 169 22.49 11.73 -11.24
C PRO A 169 21.55 12.93 -11.39
N ALA A 170 20.96 13.32 -10.26
CA ALA A 170 20.06 14.44 -10.06
C ALA A 170 18.60 14.27 -10.51
N ASP A 171 18.14 13.11 -10.97
CA ASP A 171 16.75 12.92 -11.41
C ASP A 171 15.72 12.98 -10.27
N GLN A 172 16.17 12.73 -9.03
CA GLN A 172 15.35 12.75 -7.82
C GLN A 172 14.16 11.80 -7.87
N PHE A 173 14.36 10.58 -8.38
CA PHE A 173 13.34 9.53 -8.34
C PHE A 173 12.88 9.30 -6.89
N GLY A 174 11.55 9.23 -6.67
CA GLY A 174 11.00 9.14 -5.31
C GLY A 174 10.68 10.50 -4.66
N CYS A 175 10.84 11.63 -5.38
CA CYS A 175 10.45 12.95 -4.88
C CYS A 175 8.93 13.11 -4.66
N ALA A 176 8.13 12.24 -5.27
CA ALA A 176 6.69 12.10 -5.07
C ALA A 176 6.32 10.62 -5.20
N VAL A 177 5.40 10.16 -4.35
CA VAL A 177 4.91 8.78 -4.37
C VAL A 177 3.40 8.75 -4.15
N ALA A 178 2.71 7.81 -4.77
CA ALA A 178 1.31 7.52 -4.52
C ALA A 178 1.04 6.01 -4.65
N LEU A 179 0.15 5.50 -3.81
CA LEU A 179 -0.37 4.13 -3.91
C LEU A 179 -1.87 4.15 -4.11
N SER A 180 -2.35 3.25 -4.96
CA SER A 180 -3.78 2.94 -5.10
C SER A 180 -3.94 1.49 -5.51
N ASP A 181 -4.65 0.69 -4.71
CA ASP A 181 -5.00 -0.71 -4.96
C ASP A 181 -3.84 -1.60 -5.48
N ASN A 182 -3.61 -1.59 -6.80
CA ASN A 182 -2.63 -2.40 -7.51
C ASN A 182 -1.49 -1.58 -8.16
N HIS A 183 -1.44 -0.26 -7.96
CA HIS A 183 -0.47 0.61 -8.61
C HIS A 183 0.31 1.43 -7.60
N ALA A 184 1.60 1.58 -7.89
CA ALA A 184 2.44 2.62 -7.33
C ALA A 184 2.82 3.60 -8.44
N ILE A 185 2.79 4.89 -8.14
CA ILE A 185 3.30 5.93 -9.01
C ILE A 185 4.45 6.63 -8.30
N VAL A 186 5.56 6.83 -8.99
CA VAL A 186 6.76 7.48 -8.49
C VAL A 186 7.16 8.60 -9.43
N GLY A 187 7.38 9.80 -8.89
CA GLY A 187 7.89 10.93 -9.65
C GLY A 187 9.42 11.03 -9.59
N ALA A 188 10.01 11.49 -10.68
CA ALA A 188 11.40 11.96 -10.79
C ALA A 188 11.36 13.36 -11.40
N PHE A 189 11.37 14.40 -10.56
CA PHE A 189 11.07 15.77 -11.00
C PHE A 189 12.12 16.35 -11.96
N LEU A 190 13.35 15.88 -11.89
CA LEU A 190 14.50 16.44 -12.62
C LEU A 190 14.99 15.53 -13.75
N ASP A 191 14.29 14.42 -14.00
CA ASP A 191 14.59 13.50 -15.09
C ASP A 191 14.61 14.20 -16.47
N ASP A 192 15.53 13.80 -17.35
CA ASP A 192 15.86 14.56 -18.56
C ASP A 192 15.56 13.86 -19.91
N ASP A 193 14.78 12.77 -19.88
CA ASP A 193 14.44 11.93 -21.04
C ASP A 193 13.89 12.71 -22.26
N THR A 194 13.01 13.68 -22.03
CA THR A 194 12.37 14.47 -23.11
C THR A 194 12.89 15.90 -23.21
N GLY A 195 13.91 16.24 -22.42
CA GLY A 195 14.53 17.55 -22.33
C GLY A 195 15.08 17.81 -20.92
N SER A 196 16.00 18.76 -20.77
CA SER A 196 16.63 19.06 -19.47
C SER A 196 15.58 19.31 -18.38
N ASN A 197 15.63 18.48 -17.34
CA ASN A 197 14.72 18.51 -16.18
C ASN A 197 13.24 18.51 -16.58
N SER A 198 12.88 17.74 -17.62
CA SER A 198 11.50 17.58 -18.09
C SER A 198 10.60 16.87 -17.08
N GLY A 199 11.21 16.05 -16.23
CA GLY A 199 10.57 15.22 -15.23
C GLY A 199 9.85 14.00 -15.83
N SER A 200 9.80 12.93 -15.04
CA SER A 200 9.16 11.66 -15.38
C SER A 200 8.27 11.14 -14.25
N ALA A 201 7.31 10.30 -14.61
CA ALA A 201 6.46 9.56 -13.68
C ALA A 201 6.42 8.08 -14.06
N TYR A 202 6.86 7.23 -13.15
CA TYR A 202 6.95 5.79 -13.32
C TYR A 202 5.76 5.13 -12.65
N ILE A 203 5.09 4.23 -13.36
CA ILE A 203 3.94 3.49 -12.85
C ILE A 203 4.35 2.02 -12.73
N TYR A 204 4.16 1.45 -11.54
CA TYR A 204 4.45 0.06 -11.23
C TYR A 204 3.17 -0.66 -10.86
N GLU A 205 3.00 -1.88 -11.36
CA GLU A 205 1.95 -2.80 -10.93
C GLU A 205 2.44 -3.65 -9.75
N LEU A 206 1.70 -3.65 -8.65
CA LEU A 206 2.04 -4.36 -7.41
C LEU A 206 1.55 -5.82 -7.39
N ASN A 207 0.83 -6.24 -8.44
CA ASN A 207 0.20 -7.55 -8.57
C ASN A 207 -0.51 -7.99 -7.28
N THR A 208 -1.44 -7.19 -6.78
CA THR A 208 -2.14 -7.39 -5.50
C THR A 208 -3.44 -8.17 -5.64
N ARG A 209 -3.83 -8.55 -6.86
CA ARG A 209 -5.12 -9.20 -7.13
C ARG A 209 -4.92 -10.60 -7.71
N PRO A 210 -5.77 -11.57 -7.31
CA PRO A 210 -5.77 -12.87 -7.94
C PRO A 210 -6.12 -12.74 -9.42
N THR A 211 -5.39 -13.46 -10.26
CA THR A 211 -5.56 -13.43 -11.71
C THR A 211 -6.08 -14.78 -12.19
N LEU A 212 -7.15 -14.78 -12.98
CA LEU A 212 -7.58 -15.97 -13.73
C LEU A 212 -6.61 -16.17 -14.89
N VAL A 213 -5.80 -17.23 -14.82
CA VAL A 213 -4.74 -17.49 -15.82
C VAL A 213 -5.21 -18.50 -16.87
N GLU A 214 -6.11 -19.40 -16.50
CA GLU A 214 -6.65 -20.42 -17.41
C GLU A 214 -8.10 -20.75 -17.05
N MET A 215 -8.91 -20.99 -18.08
CA MET A 215 -10.28 -21.51 -17.94
C MET A 215 -10.60 -22.39 -19.13
N ASP A 216 -11.17 -23.56 -18.85
CA ASP A 216 -11.74 -24.42 -19.87
C ASP A 216 -12.84 -23.68 -20.65
N ASN A 217 -12.67 -23.53 -21.95
CA ASN A 217 -13.71 -23.01 -22.85
C ASN A 217 -14.56 -24.16 -23.40
N THR A 218 -15.22 -24.88 -22.50
CA THR A 218 -16.00 -26.08 -22.83
C THR A 218 -17.48 -25.74 -23.05
N ARG A 219 -18.06 -26.33 -24.09
CA ARG A 219 -19.50 -26.25 -24.37
C ARG A 219 -20.13 -27.61 -24.14
N PHE A 220 -21.10 -27.66 -23.24
CA PHE A 220 -21.89 -28.87 -22.99
C PHE A 220 -23.20 -28.81 -23.79
N THR A 221 -23.55 -29.90 -24.46
CA THR A 221 -24.82 -30.05 -25.18
C THR A 221 -25.49 -31.36 -24.80
N ASN A 222 -26.77 -31.30 -24.43
CA ASN A 222 -27.64 -32.47 -24.17
C ASN A 222 -27.00 -33.56 -23.28
N THR A 223 -26.37 -33.16 -22.17
CA THR A 223 -25.76 -34.07 -21.20
C THR A 223 -26.61 -34.15 -19.94
N THR A 224 -26.72 -35.35 -19.38
CA THR A 224 -27.33 -35.61 -18.06
C THR A 224 -26.29 -35.99 -17.01
N SER A 225 -25.03 -36.21 -17.42
CA SER A 225 -23.91 -36.42 -16.52
C SER A 225 -23.31 -35.09 -16.07
N SER A 226 -22.78 -35.08 -14.84
CA SER A 226 -22.00 -33.96 -14.32
C SER A 226 -20.83 -33.64 -15.25
N GLN A 227 -20.58 -32.34 -15.42
CA GLN A 227 -19.52 -31.83 -16.28
C GLN A 227 -18.61 -30.90 -15.49
N SER A 228 -17.31 -30.96 -15.79
CA SER A 228 -16.29 -30.17 -15.12
C SER A 228 -15.80 -29.02 -16.00
N ILE A 229 -15.66 -27.84 -15.42
CA ILE A 229 -14.93 -26.69 -15.99
C ILE A 229 -13.75 -26.44 -15.07
N ASN A 230 -12.53 -26.61 -15.57
CA ASN A 230 -11.34 -26.31 -14.80
C ASN A 230 -10.97 -24.84 -14.92
N ILE A 231 -10.59 -24.24 -13.79
CA ILE A 231 -10.05 -22.88 -13.72
C ILE A 231 -8.73 -22.89 -12.94
N THR A 232 -7.78 -22.10 -13.42
CA THR A 232 -6.51 -21.86 -12.75
C THR A 232 -6.45 -20.40 -12.36
N ILE A 233 -6.39 -20.13 -11.06
CA ILE A 233 -6.23 -18.79 -10.50
C ILE A 233 -4.87 -18.74 -9.83
N VAL A 234 -4.09 -17.71 -10.14
CA VAL A 234 -2.86 -17.42 -9.42
C VAL A 234 -3.16 -16.32 -8.43
N ASP A 235 -2.94 -16.61 -7.15
CA ASP A 235 -2.95 -15.58 -6.14
C ASP A 235 -1.57 -14.93 -6.04
N CYS A 236 -1.51 -13.63 -6.16
CA CYS A 236 -0.25 -12.91 -6.16
C CYS A 236 0.12 -12.43 -4.75
N ASP A 237 -0.85 -12.31 -3.84
CA ASP A 237 -0.62 -11.68 -2.54
C ASP A 237 -0.72 -12.63 -1.32
N GLY A 238 -1.26 -13.83 -1.49
CA GLY A 238 -1.44 -14.82 -0.42
C GLY A 238 -2.68 -14.57 0.44
N SER A 239 -3.54 -13.64 0.03
CA SER A 239 -4.81 -13.35 0.69
C SER A 239 -5.86 -14.38 0.33
N ASN A 240 -6.84 -14.59 1.22
CA ASN A 240 -7.92 -15.52 0.93
C ASN A 240 -8.67 -15.12 -0.35
N ILE A 241 -8.75 -16.04 -1.31
CA ILE A 241 -9.57 -15.85 -2.51
C ILE A 241 -10.98 -16.39 -2.23
N THR A 242 -11.97 -15.54 -2.44
CA THR A 242 -13.38 -15.97 -2.52
C THR A 242 -13.76 -16.17 -3.98
N ILE A 243 -14.31 -17.34 -4.30
CA ILE A 243 -14.74 -17.70 -5.64
C ILE A 243 -16.21 -18.08 -5.57
N THR A 244 -17.00 -17.44 -6.42
CA THR A 244 -18.45 -17.66 -6.51
C THR A 244 -18.82 -17.90 -7.97
N ALA A 245 -19.44 -19.04 -8.24
CA ALA A 245 -20.00 -19.36 -9.54
C ALA A 245 -21.52 -19.16 -9.51
N MET A 246 -22.03 -18.44 -10.50
CA MET A 246 -23.47 -18.14 -10.63
C MET A 246 -23.95 -18.47 -12.03
N SER A 247 -25.15 -19.02 -12.12
CA SER A 247 -25.83 -19.26 -13.38
C SER A 247 -26.35 -17.94 -13.94
N SER A 248 -26.05 -17.67 -15.21
CA SER A 248 -26.67 -16.56 -15.94
C SER A 248 -28.15 -16.81 -16.25
N ASN A 249 -28.62 -18.06 -16.13
CA ASN A 249 -30.02 -18.42 -16.27
C ASN A 249 -30.42 -19.52 -15.27
N PRO A 250 -30.80 -19.13 -14.03
CA PRO A 250 -31.14 -20.06 -12.95
C PRO A 250 -32.32 -21.00 -13.24
N SER A 251 -33.17 -20.71 -14.24
CA SER A 251 -34.27 -21.60 -14.61
C SER A 251 -33.82 -22.81 -15.44
N ILE A 252 -32.59 -22.79 -15.97
CA ILE A 252 -32.01 -23.90 -16.76
C ILE A 252 -31.01 -24.69 -15.90
N VAL A 253 -30.16 -23.97 -15.17
CA VAL A 253 -29.19 -24.54 -14.22
C VAL A 253 -29.30 -23.72 -12.95
N SER A 254 -29.75 -24.31 -11.85
CA SER A 254 -29.83 -23.60 -10.56
C SER A 254 -28.42 -23.32 -10.03
N ASP A 255 -28.24 -22.28 -9.23
CA ASP A 255 -26.97 -22.08 -8.52
C ASP A 255 -26.66 -23.25 -7.56
N ASN A 256 -27.70 -23.94 -7.05
CA ASN A 256 -27.56 -25.15 -6.24
C ASN A 256 -27.00 -26.35 -7.03
N ASP A 257 -27.07 -26.28 -8.35
CA ASP A 257 -26.57 -27.31 -9.27
C ASP A 257 -25.10 -27.06 -9.66
N ILE A 258 -24.52 -25.94 -9.22
CA ILE A 258 -23.13 -25.56 -9.45
C ILE A 258 -22.34 -25.86 -8.18
N ASN A 259 -21.37 -26.76 -8.29
CA ASN A 259 -20.54 -27.17 -7.16
C ASN A 259 -19.07 -26.97 -7.47
N ILE A 260 -18.36 -26.22 -6.62
CA ILE A 260 -16.90 -26.22 -6.65
C ILE A 260 -16.43 -27.53 -6.04
N ALA A 261 -15.73 -28.35 -6.83
CA ALA A 261 -15.32 -29.70 -6.45
C ALA A 261 -14.48 -29.67 -5.15
N GLY A 262 -14.81 -30.56 -4.22
CA GLY A 262 -14.19 -30.63 -2.90
C GLY A 262 -14.86 -29.77 -1.82
N PHE A 263 -15.75 -28.84 -2.19
CA PHE A 263 -16.43 -27.93 -1.24
C PHE A 263 -17.95 -28.13 -1.18
N GLY A 264 -18.57 -28.68 -2.23
CA GLY A 264 -20.01 -28.99 -2.25
C GLY A 264 -20.91 -27.74 -2.19
N SER A 265 -20.39 -26.61 -2.67
CA SER A 265 -21.03 -25.30 -2.67
C SER A 265 -20.61 -24.55 -3.95
N ASN A 266 -21.46 -23.66 -4.44
CA ASN A 266 -21.13 -22.74 -5.54
C ASN A 266 -20.20 -21.60 -5.12
N THR A 267 -19.91 -21.49 -3.81
CA THR A 267 -19.01 -20.53 -3.21
C THR A 267 -17.95 -21.23 -2.36
N MET A 268 -16.70 -20.82 -2.49
CA MET A 268 -15.61 -21.25 -1.63
C MET A 268 -14.72 -20.08 -1.22
N VAL A 269 -14.03 -20.27 -0.09
CA VAL A 269 -12.92 -19.42 0.35
C VAL A 269 -11.70 -20.32 0.46
N SER A 270 -10.65 -20.03 -0.32
CA SER A 270 -9.37 -20.76 -0.23
C SER A 270 -8.36 -19.92 0.54
N GLY A 271 -7.67 -20.55 1.49
CA GLY A 271 -6.35 -20.07 1.89
C GLY A 271 -5.36 -20.33 0.76
N THR A 272 -4.49 -19.37 0.50
CA THR A 272 -3.55 -19.40 -0.63
C THR A 272 -2.13 -19.12 -0.15
N THR A 273 -1.17 -19.44 -1.00
CA THR A 273 0.23 -19.02 -0.84
C THR A 273 0.54 -18.09 -2.00
N ALA A 274 1.16 -16.94 -1.73
CA ALA A 274 1.52 -15.99 -2.78
C ALA A 274 2.35 -16.67 -3.89
N GLY A 275 1.97 -16.44 -5.14
CA GLY A 275 2.57 -17.04 -6.33
C GLY A 275 2.17 -18.49 -6.61
N ALA A 276 1.38 -19.14 -5.75
CA ALA A 276 0.93 -20.50 -5.97
C ALA A 276 -0.33 -20.54 -6.85
N SER A 277 -0.35 -21.49 -7.78
CA SER A 277 -1.55 -21.78 -8.57
C SER A 277 -2.59 -22.51 -7.72
N THR A 278 -3.81 -21.99 -7.70
CA THR A 278 -4.99 -22.68 -7.19
C THR A 278 -5.75 -23.28 -8.36
N TYR A 279 -5.86 -24.61 -8.37
CA TYR A 279 -6.58 -25.37 -9.38
C TYR A 279 -7.94 -25.78 -8.87
N LEU A 280 -8.98 -25.48 -9.65
CA LEU A 280 -10.35 -25.74 -9.25
C LEU A 280 -11.11 -26.39 -10.39
N SER A 281 -12.05 -27.26 -10.02
CA SER A 281 -12.98 -27.87 -10.97
C SER A 281 -14.39 -27.51 -10.56
N LEU A 282 -15.09 -26.75 -11.40
CA LEU A 282 -16.51 -26.44 -11.25
C LEU A 282 -17.31 -27.60 -11.84
N THR A 283 -18.05 -28.31 -11.01
CA THR A 283 -18.97 -29.36 -11.42
C THR A 283 -20.37 -28.80 -11.58
N ILE A 284 -20.93 -28.89 -12.78
CA ILE A 284 -22.33 -28.55 -13.05
C ILE A 284 -23.11 -29.85 -13.15
N THR A 285 -24.17 -29.97 -12.34
CA THR A 285 -25.08 -31.13 -12.36
C THR A 285 -26.42 -30.69 -12.95
N PRO A 286 -26.71 -30.98 -14.22
CA PRO A 286 -27.96 -30.56 -14.84
C PRO A 286 -29.18 -31.09 -14.06
N ALA A 287 -30.18 -30.23 -13.85
CA ALA A 287 -31.46 -30.65 -13.29
C ALA A 287 -32.04 -31.80 -14.15
N GLN A 288 -32.38 -32.91 -13.50
CA GLN A 288 -33.08 -34.00 -14.18
C GLN A 288 -34.47 -33.49 -14.55
N ILE A 289 -34.77 -33.40 -15.85
CA ILE A 289 -36.11 -33.11 -16.37
C ILE A 289 -36.98 -34.35 -16.20
#